data_AF-A0A6A5AA17-F1
#
_entry.id   AF-A0A6A5AA17-F1
#
_cell.length_a   1.000
_cell.length_b   1.000
_cell.length_c   1.000
_cell.angle_alpha   90.00
_cell.angle_beta   90.00
_cell.angle_gamma   90.00
#
_symmetry.space_group_name_H-M   'P 1'
#
loop_
_entity.id
_entity.type
_entity.pdbx_description
1 polymer ?
#
loop_
_entity_poly.entity_id
_entity_poly.type
_entity_poly.pdbx_seq_one_letter_code
_entity_poly.pdbx_strand_id
1 'polypeptide(L)'
;DEMADIVQSVPSYKFIPLSYQVISRLGTTSTKSNIVQELVRRLATEHPHHTIVQLLALKNGSKRGTAAYRDNIGVLKTEEAGNVLNFVKRSSPMLAALVENMEVLCDAYITLALHDTKEYERRDHTNATVVHAD
;
A
#
# COMPACT_ATOMS: atom_id res chain seq x y z
N ASP A 1 1.64 23.05 -19.84
CA ASP A 1 1.70 22.90 -18.37
C ASP A 1 2.94 22.08 -18.08
N GLU A 2 4.03 22.71 -17.64
CA GLU A 2 5.37 22.09 -17.57
C GLU A 2 5.39 20.75 -16.78
N MET A 3 4.62 20.65 -15.69
CA MET A 3 4.51 19.41 -14.92
C MET A 3 3.81 18.28 -15.67
N ALA A 4 2.80 18.59 -16.49
CA ALA A 4 2.12 17.57 -17.31
C ALA A 4 3.05 17.05 -18.41
N ASP A 5 3.84 17.94 -19.00
CA ASP A 5 4.85 17.60 -20.01
C ASP A 5 5.94 16.71 -19.40
N ILE A 6 6.41 17.00 -18.18
CA ILE A 6 7.36 16.14 -17.45
C ILE A 6 6.77 14.75 -17.22
N VAL A 7 5.53 14.67 -16.72
CA VAL A 7 4.90 13.37 -16.48
C VAL A 7 4.83 12.58 -17.78
N GLN A 8 4.39 13.17 -18.89
CA GLN A 8 4.25 12.46 -20.16
C GLN A 8 5.58 12.09 -20.84
N SER A 9 6.56 13.01 -20.86
CA SER A 9 7.81 12.83 -21.60
C SER A 9 8.87 12.01 -20.87
N VAL A 10 8.88 12.04 -19.52
CA VAL A 10 9.89 11.32 -18.75
C VAL A 10 9.51 9.84 -18.63
N PRO A 11 10.44 8.90 -18.84
CA PRO A 11 10.19 7.49 -18.62
C PRO A 11 9.77 7.20 -17.17
N SER A 12 8.68 6.47 -17.02
CA SER A 12 8.05 6.18 -15.72
C SER A 12 9.00 5.51 -14.71
N TYR A 13 9.92 4.66 -15.17
CA TYR A 13 10.84 3.93 -14.29
C TYR A 13 11.77 4.86 -13.49
N LYS A 14 12.00 6.10 -13.97
CA LYS A 14 12.80 7.10 -13.25
C LYS A 14 12.11 7.61 -11.99
N PHE A 15 10.80 7.45 -11.89
CA PHE A 15 10.03 7.86 -10.72
C PHE A 15 9.86 6.73 -9.68
N ILE A 16 10.26 5.48 -9.99
CA ILE A 16 10.16 4.35 -9.05
C ILE A 16 10.85 4.65 -7.71
N PRO A 17 12.07 5.23 -7.66
CA PRO A 17 12.73 5.53 -6.38
C PRO A 17 11.95 6.48 -5.47
N LEU A 18 11.06 7.31 -6.05
CA LEU A 18 10.21 8.25 -5.33
C LEU A 18 8.73 7.84 -5.32
N SER A 19 8.43 6.61 -5.71
CA SER A 19 7.05 6.10 -5.81
C SER A 19 6.27 6.27 -4.50
N TYR A 20 6.91 6.03 -3.37
CA TYR A 20 6.27 6.15 -2.05
C TYR A 20 5.84 7.60 -1.75
N GLN A 21 6.73 8.56 -1.99
CA GLN A 21 6.45 9.98 -1.79
C GLN A 21 5.36 10.48 -2.74
N VAL A 22 5.37 10.01 -3.99
CA VAL A 22 4.34 10.37 -4.98
C VAL A 22 2.98 9.80 -4.58
N ILE A 23 2.91 8.51 -4.20
CA ILE A 23 1.67 7.85 -3.78
C ILE A 23 1.13 8.46 -2.49
N SER A 24 2.00 8.85 -1.55
CA SER A 24 1.65 9.56 -0.31
C SER A 24 0.87 10.86 -0.53
N ARG A 25 1.01 11.49 -1.72
CA ARG A 25 0.36 12.73 -2.10
C ARG A 25 -1.01 12.55 -2.76
N LEU A 26 -1.43 11.32 -3.07
CA LEU A 26 -2.80 11.03 -3.51
C LEU A 26 -3.81 11.59 -2.51
N GLY A 27 -4.95 12.09 -3.01
CA GLY A 27 -6.05 12.58 -2.16
C GLY A 27 -5.75 13.86 -1.38
N THR A 28 -4.67 14.60 -1.70
CA THR A 28 -4.39 15.91 -1.09
C THR A 28 -5.06 17.03 -1.89
N THR A 29 -5.78 17.91 -1.20
CA THR A 29 -6.64 18.98 -1.75
C THR A 29 -5.82 20.11 -2.38
N SER A 30 -5.37 19.92 -3.62
CA SER A 30 -4.97 21.03 -4.48
C SER A 30 -5.06 20.63 -5.94
N THR A 31 -5.26 21.60 -6.81
CA THR A 31 -5.35 21.50 -8.28
C THR A 31 -4.24 20.66 -8.96
N LYS A 32 -3.13 20.40 -8.27
CA LYS A 32 -2.05 19.48 -8.67
C LYS A 32 -2.39 17.99 -8.52
N SER A 33 -3.54 17.66 -7.93
CA SER A 33 -4.02 16.29 -7.70
C SER A 33 -4.12 15.49 -9.00
N ASN A 34 -4.56 16.12 -10.09
CA ASN A 34 -4.78 15.42 -11.36
C ASN A 34 -3.47 14.89 -11.98
N ILE A 35 -2.38 15.65 -11.86
CA ILE A 35 -1.07 15.26 -12.42
C ILE A 35 -0.45 14.13 -11.59
N VAL A 36 -0.54 14.21 -10.25
CA VAL A 36 -0.07 13.14 -9.37
C VAL A 36 -0.86 11.86 -9.62
N GLN A 37 -2.18 11.95 -9.73
CA GLN A 37 -3.04 10.80 -10.00
C GLN A 37 -2.71 10.14 -11.36
N GLU A 38 -2.42 10.94 -12.39
CA GLU A 38 -1.97 10.43 -13.70
C GLU A 38 -0.62 9.71 -13.60
N LEU A 39 0.36 10.32 -12.92
CA LEU A 39 1.68 9.69 -12.71
C LEU A 39 1.55 8.37 -11.95
N VAL A 40 0.72 8.32 -10.90
CA VAL A 40 0.50 7.08 -10.14
C VAL A 40 -0.21 6.04 -11.00
N ARG A 41 -1.19 6.41 -11.82
CA ARG A 41 -1.84 5.49 -12.76
C ARG A 41 -0.83 4.88 -13.72
N ARG A 42 0.05 5.68 -14.32
CA ARG A 42 1.14 5.19 -15.17
C ARG A 42 2.13 4.29 -14.44
N LEU A 43 2.55 4.65 -13.24
CA LEU A 43 3.43 3.81 -12.42
C LEU A 43 2.78 2.47 -12.07
N ALA A 44 1.48 2.47 -11.80
CA ALA A 44 0.76 1.26 -11.43
C ALA A 44 0.50 0.33 -12.62
N THR A 45 0.37 0.86 -13.84
CA THR A 45 0.23 0.05 -15.06
C THR A 45 1.57 -0.41 -15.62
N GLU A 46 2.60 0.44 -15.61
CA GLU A 46 3.91 0.13 -16.20
C GLU A 46 4.84 -0.62 -15.23
N HIS A 47 4.71 -0.37 -13.92
CA HIS A 47 5.54 -0.96 -12.87
C HIS A 47 4.69 -1.52 -11.72
N PRO A 48 3.78 -2.48 -11.99
CA PRO A 48 2.78 -2.93 -11.04
C PRO A 48 3.38 -3.52 -9.75
N HIS A 49 4.47 -4.29 -9.86
CA HIS A 49 5.13 -4.90 -8.70
C HIS A 49 5.72 -3.88 -7.71
N HIS A 50 6.13 -2.71 -8.18
CA HIS A 50 6.65 -1.64 -7.33
C HIS A 50 5.52 -0.81 -6.69
N THR A 51 4.38 -0.72 -7.37
CA THR A 51 3.35 0.29 -7.06
C THR A 51 2.13 -0.31 -6.35
N ILE A 52 1.70 -1.52 -6.70
CA ILE A 52 0.48 -2.16 -6.16
C ILE A 52 0.58 -2.34 -4.64
N VAL A 53 1.73 -2.82 -4.14
CA VAL A 53 1.92 -3.06 -2.70
C VAL A 53 1.79 -1.76 -1.90
N GLN A 54 2.30 -0.65 -2.43
CA GLN A 54 2.22 0.67 -1.80
C GLN A 54 0.79 1.21 -1.81
N LEU A 55 0.05 1.02 -2.92
CA LEU A 55 -1.36 1.38 -3.02
C LEU A 55 -2.23 0.56 -2.06
N LEU A 56 -1.96 -0.74 -1.91
CA LEU A 56 -2.65 -1.60 -0.94
C LEU A 56 -2.38 -1.17 0.50
N ALA A 57 -1.13 -0.82 0.83
CA ALA A 57 -0.78 -0.28 2.14
C ALA A 57 -1.53 1.03 2.43
N LEU A 58 -1.63 1.93 1.45
CA LEU A 58 -2.37 3.18 1.59
C LEU A 58 -3.89 2.93 1.74
N LYS A 59 -4.48 2.07 0.90
CA LYS A 59 -5.89 1.66 0.94
C LYS A 59 -6.28 1.03 2.28
N ASN A 60 -5.42 0.17 2.82
CA ASN A 60 -5.69 -0.55 4.07
C ASN A 60 -5.36 0.25 5.33
N GLY A 61 -4.56 1.32 5.19
CA GLY A 61 -4.04 2.08 6.32
C GLY A 61 -5.10 2.74 7.21
N SER A 62 -6.22 3.20 6.64
CA SER A 62 -7.32 3.80 7.41
C SER A 62 -8.21 2.78 8.13
N LYS A 63 -8.23 1.52 7.66
CA LYS A 63 -9.08 0.45 8.20
C LYS A 63 -8.42 -0.32 9.34
N ARG A 64 -7.09 -0.44 9.31
CA ARG A 64 -6.34 -1.37 10.17
C ARG A 64 -5.11 -0.76 10.87
N GLY A 65 -4.84 0.54 10.67
CA GLY A 65 -3.77 1.25 11.36
C GLY A 65 -4.15 1.74 12.76
N THR A 66 -3.14 2.17 13.53
CA THR A 66 -3.33 2.81 14.84
C THR A 66 -4.17 4.09 14.72
N ALA A 67 -4.82 4.54 15.80
CA ALA A 67 -5.63 5.76 15.77
C ALA A 67 -4.87 6.97 15.19
N ALA A 68 -3.61 7.18 15.61
CA ALA A 68 -2.74 8.23 15.09
C ALA A 68 -2.41 8.07 13.59
N TYR A 69 -2.33 6.85 13.08
CA TYR A 69 -2.09 6.59 11.66
C TYR A 69 -3.36 6.83 10.82
N ARG A 70 -4.53 6.49 11.36
CA ARG A 70 -5.83 6.72 10.71
C ARG A 70 -6.11 8.22 10.51
N ASP A 71 -5.79 9.04 11.51
CA ASP A 71 -5.92 10.49 11.43
C ASP A 71 -4.99 11.12 10.37
N ASN A 72 -3.80 10.56 10.18
CA ASN A 72 -2.80 11.07 9.22
C ASN A 72 -3.05 10.66 7.75
N ILE A 73 -3.65 9.49 7.51
CA ILE A 73 -3.96 9.05 6.15
C ILE A 73 -5.19 9.76 5.61
N GLY A 74 -6.26 9.91 6.40
CA GLY A 74 -7.49 10.53 5.93
C GLY A 74 -8.26 9.67 4.91
N VAL A 75 -9.59 9.81 4.89
CA VAL A 75 -10.49 8.99 4.07
C VAL A 75 -10.20 9.15 2.56
N LEU A 76 -9.97 10.38 2.11
CA LEU A 76 -9.73 10.71 0.70
C LEU A 76 -8.54 9.95 0.10
N LYS A 77 -7.44 9.78 0.84
CA LYS A 77 -6.26 9.06 0.31
C LYS A 77 -6.55 7.59 0.10
N THR A 78 -7.37 7.00 0.97
CA THR A 78 -7.74 5.58 0.88
C THR A 78 -8.72 5.30 -0.25
N GLU A 79 -9.65 6.23 -0.50
CA GLU A 79 -10.55 6.18 -1.65
C GLU A 79 -9.77 6.32 -2.96
N GLU A 80 -8.86 7.30 -3.04
CA GLU A 80 -8.03 7.51 -4.23
C GLU A 80 -7.12 6.32 -4.54
N ALA A 81 -6.51 5.71 -3.53
CA ALA A 81 -5.74 4.48 -3.71
C ALA A 81 -6.62 3.34 -4.27
N GLY A 82 -7.85 3.20 -3.76
CA GLY A 82 -8.84 2.26 -4.28
C GLY A 82 -9.23 2.54 -5.73
N ASN A 83 -9.43 3.82 -6.09
CA ASN A 83 -9.75 4.25 -7.44
C ASN A 83 -8.64 3.89 -8.43
N VAL A 84 -7.38 4.11 -8.06
CA VAL A 84 -6.22 3.72 -8.88
C VAL A 84 -6.14 2.21 -9.04
N LEU A 85 -6.31 1.43 -7.97
CA LEU A 85 -6.30 -0.04 -8.07
C LEU A 85 -7.41 -0.55 -9.00
N ASN A 86 -8.61 0.02 -8.90
CA ASN A 86 -9.71 -0.30 -9.81
C ASN A 86 -9.41 0.10 -11.27
N PHE A 87 -8.72 1.21 -11.49
CA PHE A 87 -8.24 1.58 -12.82
C PHE A 87 -7.27 0.53 -13.38
N VAL A 88 -6.27 0.11 -12.59
CA VAL A 88 -5.27 -0.91 -12.97
C VAL A 88 -5.94 -2.25 -13.30
N LYS A 89 -6.92 -2.68 -12.50
CA LYS A 89 -7.70 -3.90 -12.78
C LYS A 89 -8.42 -3.82 -14.12
N ARG A 90 -8.96 -2.66 -14.50
CA ARG A 90 -9.65 -2.46 -15.79
C ARG A 90 -8.69 -2.35 -16.98
N SER A 91 -7.43 -2.00 -16.76
CA SER A 91 -6.44 -1.82 -17.83
C SER A 91 -6.01 -3.13 -18.49
N SER A 92 -5.98 -4.24 -17.76
CA SER A 92 -5.58 -5.55 -18.30
C SER A 92 -6.04 -6.71 -17.40
N PRO A 93 -6.52 -7.84 -17.96
CA PRO A 93 -6.85 -9.04 -17.17
C PRO A 93 -5.67 -9.56 -16.35
N MET A 94 -4.45 -9.45 -16.87
CA MET A 94 -3.24 -9.87 -16.14
C MET A 94 -2.99 -8.99 -14.92
N LEU A 95 -3.18 -7.67 -15.06
CA LEU A 95 -3.06 -6.73 -13.95
C LEU A 95 -4.18 -6.91 -12.93
N ALA A 96 -5.39 -7.24 -13.39
CA ALA A 96 -6.50 -7.58 -12.49
C ALA A 96 -6.15 -8.75 -11.58
N ALA A 97 -5.71 -9.87 -12.16
CA ALA A 97 -5.29 -11.05 -11.42
C ALA A 97 -4.14 -10.75 -10.46
N LEU A 98 -3.17 -9.92 -10.88
CA LEU A 98 -2.06 -9.52 -10.01
C LEU A 98 -2.52 -8.71 -8.80
N VAL A 99 -3.41 -7.72 -8.99
CA VAL A 99 -3.95 -6.93 -7.88
C VAL A 99 -4.73 -7.82 -6.93
N GLU A 100 -5.59 -8.70 -7.44
CA GLU A 100 -6.40 -9.62 -6.62
C GLU A 100 -5.54 -10.59 -5.81
N ASN A 101 -4.52 -11.19 -6.44
CA ASN A 101 -3.58 -12.06 -5.75
C ASN A 101 -2.81 -11.31 -4.65
N MET A 102 -2.40 -10.07 -4.92
CA MET A 102 -1.74 -9.23 -3.91
C MET A 102 -2.68 -8.82 -2.78
N GLU A 103 -3.96 -8.58 -3.05
CA GLU A 103 -4.98 -8.33 -2.02
C GLU A 103 -5.12 -9.54 -1.08
N VAL A 104 -5.26 -10.74 -1.64
CA VAL A 104 -5.33 -12.00 -0.86
C VAL A 104 -4.06 -12.20 -0.03
N LEU A 105 -2.88 -11.95 -0.61
CA LEU A 105 -1.62 -12.08 0.11
C LEU A 105 -1.51 -11.07 1.27
N CYS A 106 -1.90 -9.82 1.05
CA CYS A 106 -1.94 -8.81 2.11
C CYS A 106 -2.85 -9.23 3.26
N ASP A 107 -4.05 -9.75 2.96
CA ASP A 107 -4.98 -10.22 4.00
C ASP A 107 -4.43 -11.44 4.76
N ALA A 108 -3.72 -12.35 4.07
CA ALA A 108 -3.03 -13.47 4.72
C ALA A 108 -1.92 -12.99 5.67
N TYR A 109 -1.10 -12.01 5.26
CA TYR A 109 -0.08 -11.43 6.13
C TYR A 109 -0.65 -10.69 7.33
N ILE A 110 -1.76 -9.97 7.16
CA ILE A 110 -2.45 -9.33 8.27
C ILE A 110 -2.98 -10.38 9.25
N THR A 111 -3.60 -11.44 8.73
CA THR A 111 -4.09 -12.57 9.54
C THR A 111 -2.96 -13.21 10.33
N LEU A 112 -1.83 -13.47 9.68
CA LEU A 112 -0.66 -14.05 10.32
C LEU A 112 -0.09 -13.15 11.40
N ALA A 113 0.04 -11.84 11.13
CA ALA A 113 0.58 -10.87 12.08
C ALA A 113 -0.33 -10.64 13.30
N LEU A 114 -1.64 -10.86 13.16
CA LEU A 114 -2.64 -10.72 14.23
C LEU A 114 -2.99 -12.06 14.90
N HIS A 115 -2.33 -13.15 14.53
CA HIS A 115 -2.57 -14.45 15.13
C HIS A 115 -2.14 -14.44 16.62
N ASP A 116 -2.97 -15.01 17.50
CA ASP A 116 -2.71 -15.00 18.94
C ASP A 116 -1.52 -15.90 19.30
N THR A 117 -0.51 -15.33 19.92
CA THR A 117 0.73 -16.00 20.33
C THR A 117 0.80 -16.34 21.81
N LYS A 118 -0.25 -16.06 22.61
CA LYS A 118 -0.23 -16.25 24.08
C LYS A 118 0.17 -17.66 24.53
N GLU A 119 -0.22 -18.69 23.76
CA GLU A 119 0.17 -20.08 24.03
C GLU A 119 1.70 -20.29 23.96
N TYR A 120 2.36 -19.65 22.98
CA TYR A 120 3.81 -19.73 22.81
C TYR A 120 4.54 -18.89 23.86
N GLU A 121 4.05 -17.68 24.13
CA GLU A 121 4.58 -16.81 25.18
C GLU A 121 4.53 -17.49 26.56
N ARG A 122 3.40 -18.15 26.90
CA ARG A 122 3.25 -18.87 28.16
C ARG A 122 4.22 -20.05 28.28
N ARG A 123 4.44 -20.81 27.20
CA ARG A 123 5.39 -21.94 27.18
C ARG A 123 6.84 -21.47 27.35
N ASP A 124 7.20 -20.35 26.73
CA ASP A 124 8.54 -19.78 26.86
C ASP A 124 8.82 -19.31 28.29
N HIS A 125 7.85 -18.65 28.94
CA HIS A 125 7.96 -18.26 30.35
C HIS A 125 8.02 -19.48 31.30
N THR A 126 7.26 -20.53 31.00
CA THR A 126 7.28 -21.77 31.82
C THR A 126 8.63 -22.48 31.67
N ASN A 127 9.16 -22.60 30.46
CA ASN A 127 10.48 -23.19 30.23
C ASN A 127 11.59 -22.37 30.89
N ALA A 128 11.59 -21.03 30.78
CA ALA A 128 12.56 -20.15 31.43
C ALA A 128 12.57 -20.30 32.97
N THR A 129 11.42 -20.57 33.59
CA THR A 129 11.32 -20.76 35.04
C THR A 129 11.88 -22.12 35.48
N VAL A 130 11.78 -23.15 34.63
CA VAL A 130 12.28 -24.50 34.93
C VAL A 130 13.82 -24.59 34.78
N VAL A 131 14.43 -23.88 33.83
CA VAL A 131 15.91 -23.88 33.66
C VAL A 131 16.68 -23.15 34.76
N HIS A 132 16.01 -22.35 35.59
CA HIS A 132 16.63 -21.63 36.72
C HIS A 132 16.38 -22.30 38.08
N ALA A 133 15.75 -23.48 38.10
CA ALA A 133 15.40 -24.20 39.32
C ALA A 133 16.25 -25.46 39.59
N ASP A 134 17.24 -25.75 38.74
CA ASP A 134 18.23 -26.84 38.91
C ASP A 134 19.64 -26.32 39.26
#